data_AF-A0A915CP93-F1
#
_entry.id   AF-A0A915CP93-F1
#
_cell.length_a   1.000
_cell.length_b   1.000
_cell.length_c   1.000
_cell.angle_alpha   90.00
_cell.angle_beta   90.00
_cell.angle_gamma   90.00
#
_symmetry.space_group_name_H-M   'P 1'
#
loop_
_entity.id
_entity.type
_entity.pdbx_description
1 polymer ?
#
loop_
_entity_poly.entity_id
_entity_poly.type
_entity_poly.pdbx_seq_one_letter_code
_entity_poly.pdbx_strand_id
1 'polypeptide(L)'
;MNQIFTFRTTSPSKISCQAVDVSPLRHVNQAIWLLCTGAREVAYEISIQWLNAWRMNCQCGKGSSNSYAIKKKDELERVAKSNR
;
A
#
# COMPACT_ATOMS: atom_id res chain seq x y z
N MET A 1 8.79 12.13 -5.98
CA MET A 1 7.40 11.63 -5.92
C MET A 1 7.06 11.40 -4.47
N ASN A 2 6.53 12.42 -3.79
CA ASN A 2 6.04 12.26 -2.43
C ASN A 2 4.78 11.38 -2.51
N GLN A 3 4.67 10.31 -1.73
CA GLN A 3 3.38 9.62 -1.67
C GLN A 3 2.41 10.57 -0.98
N ILE A 4 1.35 10.89 -1.70
CA ILE A 4 0.27 11.71 -1.20
C ILE A 4 -0.76 10.73 -0.68
N PHE A 5 -1.21 10.90 0.56
CA PHE A 5 -2.30 10.12 1.12
C PHE A 5 -3.53 10.99 1.28
N THR A 6 -4.71 10.39 1.13
CA THR A 6 -5.95 11.09 1.40
C THR A 6 -6.31 11.04 2.86
N PHE A 7 -6.44 12.19 3.50
CA PHE A 7 -7.03 12.32 4.82
C PHE A 7 -8.51 12.66 4.67
N ARG A 8 -9.38 11.94 5.39
CA ARG A 8 -10.80 12.30 5.48
C ARG A 8 -11.00 13.22 6.66
N THR A 9 -11.40 14.45 6.40
CA THR A 9 -11.88 15.38 7.42
C THR A 9 -13.40 15.27 7.48
N THR A 10 -13.93 14.89 8.63
CA THR A 10 -15.38 14.86 8.88
C THR A 10 -15.77 16.12 9.63
N SER A 11 -16.55 16.99 8.99
CA SER A 11 -17.32 18.03 9.67
C SER A 11 -18.77 17.56 9.85
N PRO A 12 -19.56 18.17 10.75
CA PRO A 12 -20.91 17.70 11.12
C PRO A 12 -21.86 17.49 9.93
N SER A 13 -21.62 18.17 8.81
CA SER A 13 -22.49 18.17 7.63
C SER A 13 -21.79 17.73 6.34
N LYS A 14 -20.46 17.53 6.34
CA LYS A 14 -19.72 17.21 5.11
C LYS A 14 -18.47 16.37 5.39
N ILE A 15 -18.25 15.39 4.53
CA ILE A 15 -17.01 14.62 4.46
C ILE A 15 -16.20 15.20 3.30
N SER A 16 -14.97 15.66 3.57
CA SER A 16 -14.02 16.06 2.53
C SER A 16 -12.77 15.21 2.59
N CYS A 17 -12.28 14.83 1.40
CA CYS A 17 -11.01 14.15 1.23
C CYS A 17 -9.98 15.19 0.80
N GLN A 18 -8.87 15.28 1.54
CA GLN A 18 -7.75 16.15 1.19
C GLN A 18 -6.51 15.30 0.96
N ALA A 19 -5.80 15.61 -0.12
CA ALA A 19 -4.48 15.08 -0.43
C ALA A 19 -3.41 15.74 0.47
N VAL A 20 -2.71 14.93 1.28
CA VAL A 20 -1.68 15.39 2.22
C VAL A 20 -0.38 14.62 1.96
N ASP A 21 0.76 15.31 2.04
CA ASP A 21 2.08 14.69 1.95
C ASP A 21 2.38 13.81 3.17
N VAL A 22 3.08 12.69 2.95
CA VAL A 22 3.46 11.74 4.00
C VAL A 22 4.91 11.92 4.43
N SER A 23 5.14 11.87 5.74
CA SER A 23 6.48 11.96 6.30
C SER A 23 7.37 10.78 5.88
N PRO A 24 8.70 10.97 5.76
CA PRO A 24 9.61 9.91 5.32
C PRO A 24 9.54 8.64 6.17
N LEU A 25 9.38 8.78 7.49
CA LEU A 25 9.25 7.64 8.41
C LEU A 25 7.98 6.83 8.16
N ARG A 26 6.86 7.51 7.85
CA ARG A 26 5.58 6.85 7.56
C ARG A 26 5.63 6.07 6.24
N HIS A 27 6.41 6.51 5.25
CA HIS A 27 6.62 5.71 4.03
C HIS A 27 7.27 4.36 4.32
N VAL A 28 8.35 4.36 5.11
CA VAL A 28 9.08 3.13 5.43
C VAL A 28 8.18 2.18 6.21
N ASN A 29 7.47 2.68 7.22
CA ASN A 29 6.56 1.88 8.03
C ASN A 29 5.42 1.28 7.18
N GLN A 30 4.86 2.06 6.25
CA GLN A 30 3.81 1.59 5.34
C GLN A 30 4.33 0.51 4.37
N ALA A 31 5.53 0.68 3.83
CA ALA A 31 6.14 -0.29 2.92
C ALA A 31 6.38 -1.65 3.61
N ILE A 32 6.94 -1.64 4.82
CA ILE A 32 7.16 -2.86 5.62
C ILE A 32 5.83 -3.54 5.92
N TRP A 33 4.83 -2.77 6.34
CA TRP A 33 3.52 -3.31 6.68
C TRP A 33 2.83 -3.99 5.48
N LEU A 34 2.87 -3.36 4.29
CA LEU A 34 2.28 -3.93 3.07
C LEU A 34 2.96 -5.23 2.63
N LEU A 35 4.29 -5.32 2.76
CA LEU A 35 5.04 -6.54 2.46
C LEU A 35 4.66 -7.68 3.43
N CYS A 36 4.62 -7.39 4.73
CA CYS A 36 4.28 -8.40 5.74
C CYS A 36 2.81 -8.86 5.63
N THR A 37 1.88 -7.96 5.33
CA THR A 37 0.47 -8.31 5.17
C THR A 37 0.24 -9.14 3.91
N GLY A 38 0.84 -8.76 2.77
CA GLY A 38 0.75 -9.55 1.54
C GLY A 38 1.37 -10.95 1.68
N ALA A 39 2.48 -11.06 2.42
CA ALA A 39 3.09 -12.36 2.73
C ALA A 39 2.17 -13.23 3.61
N ARG A 40 1.45 -12.63 4.56
CA ARG A 40 0.48 -13.34 5.42
C ARG A 40 -0.75 -13.81 4.65
N GLU A 41 -1.34 -12.98 3.80
CA GLU A 41 -2.48 -13.38 2.95
C GLU A 41 -2.10 -14.55 2.02
N VAL A 42 -0.94 -14.48 1.36
CA VAL A 42 -0.47 -15.57 0.50
C VAL A 42 -0.18 -16.86 1.27
N ALA A 43 0.32 -16.75 2.50
CA ALA A 43 0.59 -17.90 3.37
C ALA A 43 -0.71 -18.55 3.90
N TYR A 44 -1.77 -17.76 4.09
CA TYR A 44 -3.07 -18.28 4.53
C TYR A 44 -3.82 -19.01 3.40
N GLU A 45 -3.77 -18.46 2.19
CA GLU A 45 -4.46 -19.04 1.02
C GLU A 45 -3.75 -20.31 0.47
N ILE A 46 -2.43 -20.43 0.64
CA ILE A 46 -1.64 -21.55 0.10
C ILE A 46 -0.96 -22.31 1.24
N SER A 47 -1.52 -23.45 1.62
CA SER A 47 -1.06 -24.32 2.72
C SER A 47 0.41 -24.75 2.66
N ILE A 48 1.11 -24.67 1.52
CA ILE A 48 2.39 -25.40 1.35
C ILE A 48 3.67 -24.57 1.23
N GLN A 49 3.78 -23.32 0.74
CA GLN A 49 5.14 -22.77 0.56
C GLN A 49 5.38 -21.30 0.92
N TRP A 50 6.14 -21.11 2.00
CA TRP A 50 7.00 -19.94 2.26
C TRP A 50 7.73 -19.45 0.99
N LEU A 51 8.13 -20.36 0.10
CA LEU A 51 8.78 -20.04 -1.17
C LEU A 51 7.91 -19.16 -2.09
N ASN A 52 6.59 -19.37 -2.14
CA ASN A 52 5.70 -18.54 -2.95
C ASN A 52 5.51 -17.14 -2.35
N ALA A 53 5.38 -17.04 -1.03
CA ALA A 53 5.35 -15.75 -0.33
C ALA A 53 6.66 -14.97 -0.52
N TRP A 54 7.80 -15.64 -0.43
CA TRP A 54 9.12 -15.08 -0.71
C TRP A 54 9.26 -14.59 -2.15
N ARG A 55 8.86 -15.40 -3.14
CA ARG A 55 8.86 -15.02 -4.56
C ARG A 55 8.04 -13.75 -4.84
N MET A 56 6.88 -13.60 -4.19
CA MET A 56 6.04 -12.41 -4.32
C MET A 56 6.69 -11.15 -3.71
N ASN A 57 7.42 -11.29 -2.61
CA ASN A 57 8.19 -10.19 -2.03
C ASN A 57 9.35 -9.76 -2.93
N CYS A 58 10.11 -10.70 -3.50
CA CYS A 58 11.21 -10.38 -4.43
C CYS A 58 10.71 -9.66 -5.70
N GLN A 59 9.48 -9.95 -6.14
CA GLN A 59 8.87 -9.30 -7.30
C GLN A 59 8.55 -7.81 -7.04
N CYS A 60 8.40 -7.41 -5.78
CA CYS A 60 8.22 -6.00 -5.39
C CYS A 60 9.48 -5.16 -5.70
N GLY A 61 10.68 -5.73 -5.49
CA GLY A 61 11.94 -5.07 -5.84
C GLY A 61 12.14 -4.86 -7.34
N LYS A 62 11.44 -5.65 -8.17
CA LYS A 62 11.42 -5.50 -9.64
C LYS A 62 10.35 -4.52 -10.13
N GLY A 63 9.60 -3.87 -9.23
CA GLY A 63 8.54 -2.94 -9.59
C GLY A 63 7.35 -3.59 -10.30
N SER A 64 7.16 -4.90 -10.16
CA SER A 64 6.12 -5.61 -10.90
C SER A 64 4.78 -5.60 -10.17
N SER A 65 3.73 -5.32 -10.93
CA SER A 65 2.33 -5.25 -10.49
C SER A 65 1.76 -6.57 -9.97
N ASN A 66 2.46 -7.70 -10.12
CA ASN A 66 2.04 -8.97 -9.51
C ASN A 66 2.18 -8.98 -7.98
N SER A 67 2.97 -8.07 -7.39
CA SER A 67 3.17 -7.98 -5.95
C SER A 67 2.05 -7.20 -5.24
N TYR A 68 1.65 -7.66 -4.06
CA TYR A 68 0.58 -7.06 -3.26
C TYR A 68 0.88 -5.59 -2.87
N ALA A 69 2.11 -5.32 -2.45
CA ALA A 69 2.51 -3.99 -1.98
C ALA A 69 2.46 -2.93 -3.09
N ILE A 70 2.86 -3.27 -4.33
CA ILE A 70 2.80 -2.35 -5.47
C ILE A 70 1.36 -2.05 -5.87
N LYS A 71 0.49 -3.07 -5.96
CA LYS A 71 -0.94 -2.88 -6.24
C LYS A 71 -1.59 -1.89 -5.26
N LYS A 72 -1.33 -2.07 -3.96
CA LYS A 72 -1.90 -1.21 -2.92
C LYS A 72 -1.30 0.18 -2.89
N LYS A 73 -0.01 0.31 -3.18
CA LYS A 73 0.63 1.61 -3.35
C LYS A 73 -0.01 2.39 -4.51
N ASP A 74 -0.15 1.78 -5.68
CA ASP A 74 -0.70 2.43 -6.87
C ASP A 74 -2.18 2.82 -6.68
N GLU A 75 -2.95 1.98 -5.98
CA GLU A 75 -4.33 2.28 -5.59
C GLU A 75 -4.42 3.55 -4.73
N LEU A 76 -3.55 3.68 -3.72
CA LEU A 76 -3.52 4.83 -2.83
C LEU A 76 -3.09 6.12 -3.54
N GLU A 77 -2.07 6.03 -4.41
CA GLU A 77 -1.65 7.18 -5.22
C GLU A 77 -2.73 7.63 -6.20
N ARG A 78 -3.50 6.69 -6.77
CA ARG A 78 -4.63 7.01 -7.65
C ARG A 78 -5.73 7.75 -6.90
N VAL A 79 -6.07 7.30 -5.69
CA VAL A 79 -7.08 7.95 -4.85
C VAL A 79 -6.61 9.34 -4.42
N ALA A 80 -5.33 9.51 -4.11
CA ALA A 80 -4.78 10.81 -3.76
C ALA A 80 -4.77 11.81 -4.92
N LYS A 81 -4.44 11.37 -6.14
CA LYS A 81 -4.51 12.21 -7.35
C LYS A 81 -5.94 12.68 -7.65
N SER A 82 -6.95 11.85 -7.39
CA SER A 82 -8.36 12.19 -7.63
C SER A 82 -8.93 13.17 -6.61
N ASN A 83 -8.33 13.30 -5.44
CA ASN A 83 -8.78 14.17 -4.35
C ASN A 83 -7.86 15.40 -4.16
N ARG A 84 -7.10 15.73 -5.21
CA ARG A 84 -6.30 16.93 -5.28
C ARG A 84 -7.08 18.07 -5.91
#